data_AF-A0A183J7I4-F1
#
_entry.id   AF-A0A183J7I4-F1
#
_cell.length_a   1.000
_cell.length_b   1.000
_cell.length_c   1.000
_cell.angle_alpha   90.00
_cell.angle_beta   90.00
_cell.angle_gamma   90.00
#
_symmetry.space_group_name_H-M   'P 1'
#
loop_
_entity.id
_entity.type
_entity.pdbx_description
1 polymer ?
#
loop_
_entity_poly.entity_id
_entity_poly.type
_entity_poly.pdbx_seq_one_letter_code
_entity_poly.pdbx_strand_id
1 'polypeptide(L)'
;MYAVAIKKLPFQAYESAAKRLMLENKDCVKVVPELRKKSRREYLKKREVDKVEELEADIEDEVKIFSGERLTKREKADFEYRNKVLHLAKEYKKAGDIEKAERYYMPVEAKNVSRRYVEVDTRELGPGGEQRKWEEEKLMNALIKFGAQDAKQKRRDGEFELVLEDTVDFVKALQMPGNVEVTKIIAQIHRGMLKQSCITFLYSTDALDLGSIAKRFFRNYTDTRRKCLPLSGNQ
;
A
#
# COMPACT_ATOMS: atom_id res chain seq x y z
N MET A 1 28.50 64.64 -21.03
CA MET A 1 28.29 63.63 -19.97
C MET A 1 26.99 62.91 -20.27
N TYR A 2 27.01 61.63 -20.64
CA TYR A 2 25.79 60.87 -20.88
C TYR A 2 25.34 60.17 -19.60
N ALA A 3 24.12 60.45 -19.16
CA ALA A 3 23.49 59.78 -18.03
C ALA A 3 22.92 58.43 -18.50
N VAL A 4 23.45 57.32 -17.97
CA VAL A 4 22.93 55.98 -18.23
C VAL A 4 21.70 55.75 -17.34
N ALA A 5 20.52 55.68 -17.95
CA ALA A 5 19.29 55.34 -17.25
C ALA A 5 19.34 53.86 -16.80
N ILE A 6 19.47 53.62 -15.49
CA ILE A 6 19.44 52.28 -14.90
C ILE A 6 17.98 51.79 -14.93
N LYS A 7 17.65 50.95 -15.91
CA LYS A 7 16.34 50.28 -15.99
C LYS A 7 16.23 49.26 -14.85
N LYS A 8 15.36 49.49 -13.88
CA LYS A 8 15.02 48.51 -12.84
C LYS A 8 14.31 47.31 -13.49
N LEU A 9 14.80 46.11 -13.20
CA LEU A 9 14.20 44.85 -13.66
C LEU A 9 12.85 44.60 -12.93
N PRO A 10 11.94 43.80 -13.50
CA PRO A 10 10.69 43.46 -12.83
C PRO A 10 10.93 42.55 -11.62
N PHE A 11 10.07 42.64 -10.59
CA PHE A 11 10.19 41.86 -9.35
C PHE A 11 10.32 40.35 -9.58
N GLN A 12 9.56 39.81 -10.55
CA GLN A 12 9.65 38.40 -10.94
C GLN A 12 11.04 38.01 -11.47
N ALA A 13 11.74 38.92 -12.15
CA ALA A 13 13.11 38.68 -12.62
C ALA A 13 14.11 38.66 -11.46
N TYR A 14 13.93 39.52 -10.45
CA TYR A 14 14.75 39.49 -9.23
C TYR A 14 14.54 38.20 -8.44
N GLU A 15 13.29 37.76 -8.28
CA GLU A 15 12.96 36.53 -7.55
C GLU A 15 13.50 35.29 -8.27
N SER A 16 13.38 35.24 -9.60
CA SER A 16 13.93 34.14 -10.40
C SER A 16 15.47 34.17 -10.46
N ALA A 17 16.11 35.34 -10.48
CA ALA A 17 17.57 35.48 -10.34
C ALA A 17 18.05 35.03 -8.95
N ALA A 18 17.36 35.41 -7.88
CA ALA A 18 17.67 34.96 -6.53
C ALA A 18 17.52 33.44 -6.37
N LYS A 19 16.48 32.85 -6.96
CA LYS A 19 16.30 31.38 -7.00
C LYS A 19 17.42 30.67 -7.76
N ARG A 20 17.92 31.26 -8.85
CA ARG A 20 19.08 30.72 -9.61
C ARG A 20 20.37 30.77 -8.79
N LEU A 21 20.67 31.90 -8.15
CA LEU A 21 21.85 32.05 -7.27
C LEU A 21 21.79 31.08 -6.08
N MET A 22 20.61 30.89 -5.50
CA MET A 22 20.39 29.92 -4.41
C MET A 22 20.50 28.45 -4.86
N LEU A 23 20.36 28.17 -6.16
CA LEU A 23 20.52 26.83 -6.74
C LEU A 23 21.97 26.55 -7.11
N GLU A 24 22.68 27.57 -7.62
CA GLU A 24 24.10 27.53 -7.96
C GLU A 24 24.99 27.31 -6.73
N ASN A 25 24.60 27.89 -5.58
CA ASN A 25 25.29 27.68 -4.31
C ASN A 25 25.03 26.32 -3.65
N LYS A 26 24.12 25.49 -4.18
CA LYS A 26 23.81 24.16 -3.64
C LYS A 26 24.39 23.09 -4.54
N ASP A 27 24.90 22.00 -3.96
CA ASP A 27 25.33 20.83 -4.71
C ASP A 27 24.17 20.26 -5.54
N CYS A 28 24.12 20.57 -6.84
CA CYS A 28 23.07 20.12 -7.77
C CYS A 28 22.84 18.60 -7.72
N VAL A 29 23.91 17.84 -7.49
CA VAL A 29 23.90 16.38 -7.34
C VAL A 29 22.99 15.93 -6.17
N LYS A 30 22.98 16.66 -5.06
CA LYS A 30 22.17 16.35 -3.88
C LYS A 30 20.76 16.95 -3.97
N VAL A 31 20.60 18.10 -4.61
CA VAL A 31 19.31 18.80 -4.71
C VAL A 31 18.35 18.13 -5.71
N VAL A 32 18.85 17.64 -6.85
CA VAL A 32 18.00 17.05 -7.90
C VAL A 32 17.18 15.85 -7.41
N PRO A 33 17.73 14.87 -6.65
CA PRO A 33 16.95 13.77 -6.09
C PRO A 33 15.80 14.23 -5.18
N GLU A 34 16.01 15.27 -4.37
CA GLU A 34 14.95 15.81 -3.52
C GLU A 34 13.86 16.52 -4.32
N LEU A 35 14.25 17.28 -5.35
CA LEU A 35 13.30 17.90 -6.29
C LEU A 35 12.47 16.85 -7.03
N ARG A 36 13.06 15.74 -7.46
CA ARG A 36 12.33 14.61 -8.06
C ARG A 36 11.30 14.02 -7.09
N LYS A 37 11.65 13.85 -5.82
CA LYS A 37 10.72 13.36 -4.79
C LYS A 37 9.55 14.33 -4.60
N LYS A 38 9.82 15.64 -4.52
CA LYS A 38 8.78 16.68 -4.39
C LYS A 38 7.86 16.69 -5.61
N SER A 39 8.44 16.77 -6.80
CA SER A 39 7.70 16.71 -8.07
C SER A 39 6.85 15.45 -8.18
N ARG A 40 7.37 14.27 -7.83
CA ARG A 40 6.60 13.02 -7.86
C ARG A 40 5.41 13.04 -6.91
N ARG A 41 5.57 13.57 -5.69
CA ARG A 41 4.47 13.71 -4.72
C ARG A 41 3.38 14.64 -5.25
N GLU A 42 3.76 15.74 -5.87
CA GLU A 42 2.83 16.69 -6.48
C GLU A 42 2.11 16.08 -7.69
N TYR A 43 2.84 15.36 -8.55
CA TYR A 43 2.26 14.65 -9.69
C TYR A 43 1.24 13.60 -9.25
N LEU A 44 1.54 12.80 -8.22
CA LEU A 44 0.62 11.77 -7.75
C LEU A 44 -0.71 12.36 -7.25
N LYS A 45 -0.65 13.49 -6.54
CA LYS A 45 -1.86 14.21 -6.10
C LYS A 45 -2.71 14.67 -7.29
N LYS A 46 -2.07 15.27 -8.31
CA LYS A 46 -2.77 15.69 -9.54
C LYS A 46 -3.35 14.50 -10.29
N ARG A 47 -2.53 13.46 -10.49
CA ARG A 47 -2.88 12.25 -11.21
C ARG A 47 -4.08 11.53 -10.60
N GLU A 48 -4.17 11.49 -9.28
CA GLU A 48 -5.32 10.92 -8.57
C GLU A 48 -6.62 11.70 -8.80
N VAL A 49 -6.53 13.02 -8.91
CA VAL A 49 -7.69 13.88 -9.24
C VAL A 49 -8.07 13.67 -10.70
N ASP A 50 -7.12 13.87 -11.62
CA ASP A 50 -7.33 13.74 -13.07
C ASP A 50 -7.94 12.37 -13.43
N LYS A 51 -7.48 11.27 -12.81
CA LYS A 51 -7.97 9.93 -13.11
C LYS A 51 -9.38 9.64 -12.60
N VAL A 52 -9.79 10.30 -11.51
CA VAL A 52 -11.17 10.18 -11.02
C VAL A 52 -12.09 10.98 -11.91
N GLU A 53 -11.71 12.21 -12.28
CA GLU A 53 -12.48 13.07 -13.18
C GLU A 53 -12.61 12.46 -14.59
N GLU A 54 -11.54 11.87 -15.14
CA GLU A 54 -11.58 11.13 -16.40
C GLU A 54 -12.59 9.98 -16.35
N LEU A 55 -12.60 9.21 -15.26
CA LEU A 55 -13.53 8.08 -15.10
C LEU A 55 -14.98 8.52 -14.87
N GLU A 56 -15.20 9.69 -14.26
CA GLU A 56 -16.52 10.33 -14.18
C GLU A 56 -17.02 10.76 -15.55
N ALA A 57 -16.18 11.47 -16.32
CA ALA A 57 -16.50 11.91 -17.66
C ALA A 57 -16.82 10.71 -18.59
N ASP A 58 -16.03 9.64 -18.52
CA ASP A 58 -16.28 8.41 -19.27
C ASP A 58 -17.67 7.82 -18.96
N ILE A 59 -18.07 7.80 -17.68
CA ILE A 59 -19.39 7.30 -17.26
C ILE A 59 -20.50 8.23 -17.75
N GLU A 60 -20.32 9.55 -17.63
CA GLU A 60 -21.29 10.55 -18.07
C GLU A 60 -21.53 10.50 -19.58
N ASP A 61 -20.46 10.37 -20.36
CA ASP A 61 -20.53 10.22 -21.81
C ASP A 61 -21.28 8.96 -22.20
N GLU A 62 -21.04 7.83 -21.53
CA GLU A 62 -21.78 6.60 -21.82
C GLU A 62 -23.26 6.70 -21.51
N VAL A 63 -23.62 7.27 -20.36
CA VAL A 63 -25.03 7.51 -20.02
C VAL A 63 -25.69 8.39 -21.09
N LYS A 64 -25.00 9.42 -21.56
CA LYS A 64 -25.53 10.35 -22.55
C LYS A 64 -25.65 9.71 -23.94
N ILE A 65 -24.58 9.07 -24.42
CA ILE A 65 -24.49 8.48 -25.76
C ILE A 65 -25.42 7.28 -25.90
N PHE A 66 -25.53 6.42 -24.88
CA PHE A 66 -26.24 5.14 -24.96
C PHE A 66 -27.61 5.11 -24.26
N SER A 67 -28.14 6.25 -23.80
CA SER A 67 -29.43 6.34 -23.08
C SER A 67 -30.63 5.70 -23.81
N GLY A 68 -30.60 5.63 -25.14
CA GLY A 68 -31.67 5.07 -25.97
C GLY A 68 -31.38 3.69 -26.59
N GLU A 69 -30.20 3.10 -26.33
CA GLU A 69 -29.75 1.89 -27.02
C GLU A 69 -29.85 0.64 -26.13
N ARG A 70 -30.01 -0.53 -26.77
CA ARG A 70 -30.05 -1.82 -26.08
C ARG A 70 -28.63 -2.32 -25.83
N LEU A 71 -28.10 -2.06 -24.64
CA LEU A 71 -26.80 -2.58 -24.21
C LEU A 71 -26.80 -4.11 -24.04
N THR A 72 -25.72 -4.75 -24.48
CA THR A 72 -25.46 -6.18 -24.26
C THR A 72 -25.17 -6.47 -22.79
N LYS A 73 -25.24 -7.76 -22.39
CA LYS A 73 -24.96 -8.16 -21.01
C LYS A 73 -23.53 -7.81 -20.57
N ARG A 74 -22.57 -7.88 -21.51
CA ARG A 74 -21.15 -7.59 -21.24
C ARG A 74 -20.95 -6.10 -20.98
N GLU A 75 -21.47 -5.24 -21.85
CA GLU A 75 -21.34 -3.78 -21.71
C GLU A 75 -21.99 -3.28 -20.41
N LYS A 76 -23.16 -3.84 -20.03
CA LYS A 76 -23.79 -3.53 -18.75
C LYS A 76 -22.89 -3.89 -17.57
N ALA A 77 -22.26 -5.06 -17.59
CA ALA A 77 -21.34 -5.47 -16.53
C ALA A 77 -20.11 -4.56 -16.46
N ASP A 78 -19.56 -4.15 -17.60
CA ASP A 78 -18.41 -3.25 -17.68
C ASP A 78 -18.76 -1.83 -17.18
N PHE A 79 -19.98 -1.34 -17.49
CA PHE A 79 -20.50 -0.08 -16.97
C PHE A 79 -20.74 -0.13 -15.44
N GLU A 80 -21.34 -1.19 -14.95
CA GLU A 80 -21.50 -1.41 -13.50
C GLU A 80 -20.16 -1.50 -12.78
N TYR A 81 -19.17 -2.16 -13.38
CA TYR A 81 -17.82 -2.24 -12.82
C TYR A 81 -17.19 -0.85 -12.68
N ARG A 82 -17.23 -0.02 -13.73
CA ARG A 82 -16.70 1.34 -13.65
C ARG A 82 -17.41 2.20 -12.61
N ASN A 83 -18.73 2.12 -12.52
CA ASN A 83 -19.49 2.80 -11.46
C ASN A 83 -19.06 2.34 -10.06
N LYS A 84 -18.87 1.02 -9.85
CA LYS A 84 -18.37 0.49 -8.58
C LYS A 84 -16.96 1.01 -8.27
N VAL A 85 -16.06 1.05 -9.26
CA VAL A 85 -14.71 1.60 -9.08
C VAL A 85 -14.76 3.08 -8.70
N LEU A 86 -15.59 3.88 -9.39
CA LEU A 86 -15.77 5.30 -9.06
C LEU A 86 -16.25 5.49 -7.62
N HIS A 87 -17.25 4.72 -7.22
CA HIS A 87 -17.82 4.76 -5.88
C HIS A 87 -16.75 4.46 -4.82
N LEU A 88 -16.04 3.35 -4.98
CA LEU A 88 -14.97 2.94 -4.06
C LEU A 88 -13.85 3.99 -3.99
N ALA A 89 -13.47 4.59 -5.11
CA ALA A 89 -12.46 5.65 -5.15
C ALA A 89 -12.91 6.90 -4.37
N LYS A 90 -14.18 7.30 -4.51
CA LYS A 90 -14.77 8.42 -3.75
C LYS A 90 -14.85 8.12 -2.26
N GLU A 91 -15.28 6.92 -1.89
CA GLU A 91 -15.34 6.49 -0.50
C GLU A 91 -13.96 6.47 0.15
N TYR A 92 -12.95 5.97 -0.56
CA TYR A 92 -11.57 5.98 -0.08
C TYR A 92 -11.06 7.40 0.23
N LYS A 93 -11.33 8.37 -0.67
CA LYS A 93 -10.98 9.78 -0.43
C LYS A 93 -11.70 10.33 0.81
N LYS A 94 -13.02 10.10 0.92
CA LYS A 94 -13.82 10.52 2.08
C LYS A 94 -13.31 9.92 3.38
N ALA A 95 -13.01 8.62 3.41
CA ALA A 95 -12.49 7.93 4.58
C ALA A 95 -11.12 8.49 5.00
N GLY A 96 -10.24 8.78 4.04
CA GLY A 96 -8.95 9.41 4.31
C GLY A 96 -9.06 10.83 4.89
N ASP A 97 -10.11 11.58 4.56
CA ASP A 97 -10.36 12.90 5.12
C ASP A 97 -10.93 12.85 6.54
N ILE A 98 -11.78 11.85 6.83
CA ILE A 98 -12.26 11.55 8.19
C ILE A 98 -11.08 11.15 9.09
N GLU A 99 -10.21 10.23 8.65
CA GLU A 99 -9.05 9.80 9.45
C GLU A 99 -8.10 10.97 9.77
N LYS A 100 -7.90 11.90 8.82
CA LYS A 100 -7.08 13.10 9.04
C LYS A 100 -7.70 14.04 10.09
N ALA A 101 -9.02 14.16 10.12
CA ALA A 101 -9.74 15.01 11.07
C ALA A 101 -9.71 14.44 12.49
N GLU A 102 -9.81 13.12 12.64
CA GLU A 102 -9.85 12.45 13.95
C GLU A 102 -8.46 12.27 14.59
N ARG A 103 -7.38 12.37 13.81
CA ARG A 103 -6.01 12.15 14.32
C ARG A 103 -5.57 13.31 15.22
N TYR A 104 -5.37 13.02 16.52
CA TYR A 104 -4.80 13.98 17.47
C TYR A 104 -3.42 14.49 17.02
N TYR A 105 -3.28 15.82 16.95
CA TYR A 105 -2.00 16.48 16.66
C TYR A 105 -1.45 17.11 17.93
N MET A 106 -0.30 16.63 18.40
CA MET A 106 0.38 17.23 19.55
C MET A 106 0.80 18.67 19.19
N PRO A 107 0.37 19.68 19.97
CA PRO A 107 0.77 21.06 19.72
C PRO A 107 2.29 21.20 19.77
N VAL A 108 2.86 21.94 18.80
CA VAL A 108 4.29 22.25 18.77
C VAL A 108 4.55 23.51 19.59
N GLU A 109 5.53 23.48 20.48
CA GLU A 109 5.81 24.49 21.51
C GLU A 109 5.98 25.94 21.00
N ALA A 110 6.33 26.13 19.72
CA ALA A 110 6.63 27.44 19.13
C ALA A 110 5.46 28.11 18.39
N LYS A 111 4.28 27.48 18.28
CA LYS A 111 3.12 28.10 17.63
C LYS A 111 2.20 28.71 18.69
N ASN A 112 1.79 29.95 18.47
CA ASN A 112 0.69 30.59 19.19
C ASN A 112 -0.56 29.69 19.06
N VAL A 113 -0.75 28.78 20.02
CA VAL A 113 -1.95 27.96 20.10
C VAL A 113 -3.08 28.96 20.29
N SER A 114 -4.00 29.01 19.32
CA SER A 114 -5.21 29.83 19.46
C SER A 114 -5.86 29.48 20.80
N ARG A 115 -5.97 30.45 21.71
CA ARG A 115 -6.69 30.25 22.98
C ARG A 115 -8.18 30.00 22.75
N ARG A 116 -8.68 30.32 21.55
CA ARG A 116 -10.06 30.09 21.16
C ARG A 116 -10.20 28.64 20.72
N TYR A 117 -11.00 27.89 21.47
CA TYR A 117 -11.45 26.54 21.10
C TYR A 117 -12.20 26.62 19.76
N VAL A 118 -11.88 25.69 18.86
CA VAL A 118 -12.55 25.55 17.57
C VAL A 118 -13.00 24.09 17.51
N GLU A 119 -14.31 23.90 17.43
CA GLU A 119 -14.92 22.59 17.24
C GLU A 119 -14.53 22.05 15.86
N VAL A 120 -14.13 20.78 15.83
CA VAL A 120 -13.69 20.10 14.60
C VAL A 120 -14.90 19.53 13.85
N ASP A 121 -15.97 19.17 14.57
CA ASP A 121 -17.17 18.60 13.96
C ASP A 121 -18.09 19.70 13.42
N THR A 122 -18.32 19.66 12.12
CA THR A 122 -19.28 20.52 11.41
C THR A 122 -20.70 20.45 11.96
N ARG A 123 -21.10 19.36 12.63
CA ARG A 123 -22.44 19.21 13.22
C ARG A 123 -22.64 20.03 14.49
N GLU A 124 -21.56 20.33 15.19
CA GLU A 124 -21.56 21.15 16.41
C GLU A 124 -21.51 22.65 16.07
N LEU A 125 -21.17 22.99 14.82
CA LEU A 125 -21.07 24.35 14.33
C LEU A 125 -22.44 25.03 14.20
N GLY A 126 -22.95 25.57 15.30
CA GLY A 126 -24.17 26.37 15.32
C GLY A 126 -24.73 26.58 16.73
N PRO A 127 -25.68 27.51 16.91
CA PRO A 127 -26.38 27.68 18.18
C PRO A 127 -27.11 26.38 18.56
N GLY A 128 -26.76 25.77 19.69
CA GLY A 128 -27.38 24.53 20.17
C GLY A 128 -26.84 23.23 19.56
N GLY A 129 -25.70 23.26 18.85
CA GLY A 129 -25.05 22.06 18.30
C GLY A 129 -24.71 21.02 19.38
N GLU A 130 -24.12 21.47 20.49
CA GLU A 130 -23.79 20.61 21.65
C GLU A 130 -25.02 19.91 22.23
N GLN A 131 -26.12 20.64 22.40
CA GLN A 131 -27.36 20.08 22.96
C GLN A 131 -27.96 19.03 22.03
N ARG A 132 -27.99 19.31 20.72
CA ARG A 132 -28.51 18.36 19.74
C ARG A 132 -27.66 17.09 19.68
N LYS A 133 -26.33 17.20 19.76
CA LYS A 133 -25.44 16.03 19.83
C LYS A 133 -25.73 15.19 21.06
N TRP A 134 -25.91 15.83 22.21
CA TRP A 134 -26.24 15.14 23.44
C TRP A 134 -27.59 14.41 23.33
N GLU A 135 -28.62 15.06 22.77
CA GLU A 135 -29.92 14.45 22.53
C GLU A 135 -29.83 13.27 21.55
N GLU A 136 -29.10 13.40 20.44
CA GLU A 136 -28.87 12.33 19.46
C GLU A 136 -28.11 11.15 20.08
N GLU A 137 -27.05 11.38 20.86
CA GLU A 137 -26.30 10.33 21.54
C GLU A 137 -27.15 9.63 22.61
N LYS A 138 -27.96 10.38 23.36
CA LYS A 138 -28.88 9.78 24.35
C LYS A 138 -29.99 8.99 23.68
N LEU A 139 -30.53 9.48 22.57
CA LEU A 139 -31.50 8.76 21.77
C LEU A 139 -30.89 7.48 21.20
N MET A 140 -29.70 7.55 20.61
CA MET A 140 -28.97 6.38 20.13
C MET A 140 -28.75 5.37 21.25
N ASN A 141 -28.23 5.80 22.40
CA ASN A 141 -28.01 4.91 23.55
C ASN A 141 -29.30 4.25 24.04
N ALA A 142 -30.44 4.95 24.00
CA ALA A 142 -31.74 4.39 24.34
C ALA A 142 -32.26 3.40 23.29
N LEU A 143 -31.97 3.65 22.00
CA LEU A 143 -32.33 2.75 20.90
C LEU A 143 -31.44 1.49 20.83
N ILE A 144 -30.22 1.53 21.37
CA ILE A 144 -29.35 0.36 21.43
C ILE A 144 -29.98 -0.66 22.39
N LYS A 145 -30.39 -1.79 21.82
CA LYS A 145 -30.94 -2.93 22.57
C LYS A 145 -29.79 -3.85 23.02
N PHE A 146 -29.68 -4.08 24.32
CA PHE A 146 -28.74 -5.04 24.92
C PHE A 146 -29.51 -6.21 25.56
N GLY A 147 -29.23 -7.45 25.16
CA GLY A 147 -29.82 -8.64 25.79
C GLY A 147 -29.85 -9.90 24.93
N ALA A 148 -30.06 -11.06 25.58
CA ALA A 148 -30.13 -12.38 24.94
C ALA A 148 -31.46 -12.65 24.20
N GLN A 149 -32.50 -11.84 24.43
CA GLN A 149 -33.80 -11.98 23.74
C GLN A 149 -33.68 -11.67 22.24
N ASP A 150 -32.90 -10.64 21.88
CA ASP A 150 -32.64 -10.27 20.48
C ASP A 150 -31.62 -11.20 19.80
N ALA A 151 -30.95 -12.07 20.56
CA ALA A 151 -29.96 -13.00 20.03
C ALA A 151 -30.59 -14.05 19.10
N LYS A 152 -31.86 -14.45 19.32
CA LYS A 152 -32.56 -15.38 18.41
C LYS A 152 -32.85 -14.75 17.04
N GLN A 153 -33.03 -13.44 16.96
CA GLN A 153 -33.28 -12.75 15.70
C GLN A 153 -31.97 -12.45 14.97
N LYS A 154 -30.93 -11.98 15.68
CA LYS A 154 -29.57 -11.86 15.12
C LYS A 154 -28.96 -13.19 14.66
N ARG A 155 -29.24 -14.31 15.35
CA ARG A 155 -28.83 -15.66 14.90
C ARG A 155 -29.52 -16.09 13.61
N ARG A 156 -30.69 -15.53 13.27
CA ARG A 156 -31.39 -15.83 12.00
C ARG A 156 -30.80 -15.07 10.82
N ASP A 157 -30.28 -13.86 11.04
CA ASP A 157 -29.70 -13.01 9.99
C ASP A 157 -28.19 -13.26 9.76
N GLY A 158 -27.58 -14.14 10.56
CA GLY A 158 -26.16 -14.49 10.48
C GLY A 158 -25.92 -15.92 10.95
N GLU A 159 -26.08 -16.87 10.03
CA GLU A 159 -25.46 -18.19 10.11
C GLU A 159 -23.94 -18.02 10.04
N PHE A 160 -23.34 -17.48 11.10
CA PHE A 160 -21.91 -17.60 11.28
C PHE A 160 -21.64 -19.05 11.67
N GLU A 161 -21.25 -19.84 10.68
CA GLU A 161 -20.65 -21.14 10.88
C GLU A 161 -19.47 -20.96 11.84
N LEU A 162 -19.57 -21.65 12.97
CA LEU A 162 -18.50 -21.69 13.95
C LEU A 162 -17.36 -22.53 13.35
N VAL A 163 -16.48 -21.91 12.55
CA VAL A 163 -15.29 -22.56 11.98
C VAL A 163 -14.26 -22.79 13.09
N LEU A 164 -14.55 -23.74 13.99
CA LEU A 164 -13.63 -24.22 15.03
C LEU A 164 -12.99 -25.58 14.65
N GLU A 165 -13.09 -26.02 13.40
CA GLU A 165 -12.47 -27.28 12.95
C GLU A 165 -11.05 -27.12 12.39
N ASP A 166 -10.60 -25.88 12.19
CA ASP A 166 -9.20 -25.59 11.84
C ASP A 166 -8.46 -24.95 13.01
N THR A 167 -8.18 -25.79 14.01
CA THR A 167 -7.00 -25.58 14.84
C THR A 167 -5.81 -25.32 13.90
N VAL A 168 -5.14 -24.18 14.11
CA VAL A 168 -4.05 -23.65 13.29
C VAL A 168 -3.15 -24.79 12.80
N ASP A 169 -2.79 -24.82 11.51
CA ASP A 169 -1.98 -25.85 10.85
C ASP A 169 -0.74 -26.29 11.66
N PHE A 170 -0.21 -25.38 12.48
CA PHE A 170 0.90 -25.63 13.40
C PHE A 170 0.61 -26.70 14.46
N VAL A 171 -0.63 -26.77 14.99
CA VAL A 171 -1.07 -27.81 15.94
C VAL A 171 -1.25 -29.15 15.24
N LYS A 172 -1.81 -29.13 14.01
CA LYS A 172 -1.97 -30.34 13.17
C LYS A 172 -0.62 -30.93 12.75
N ALA A 173 0.37 -30.08 12.44
CA ALA A 173 1.73 -30.52 12.10
C ALA A 173 2.44 -31.25 13.25
N LEU A 174 2.14 -30.91 14.50
CA LEU A 174 2.67 -31.61 15.68
C LEU A 174 2.01 -32.98 15.91
N GLN A 175 0.75 -33.14 15.50
CA GLN A 175 -0.03 -34.37 15.71
C GLN A 175 0.08 -35.39 14.58
N MET A 176 0.66 -35.04 13.41
CA MET A 176 0.93 -36.06 12.39
C MET A 176 2.09 -36.97 12.81
N PRO A 177 1.88 -38.29 13.00
CA PRO A 177 2.98 -39.22 13.16
C PRO A 177 3.77 -39.24 11.84
N GLY A 178 5.06 -38.86 11.93
CA GLY A 178 5.94 -38.74 10.77
C GLY A 178 5.89 -39.97 9.86
N ASN A 179 5.83 -39.71 8.55
CA ASN A 179 5.70 -40.71 7.50
C ASN A 179 6.87 -41.73 7.56
N VAL A 180 6.56 -42.93 8.07
CA VAL A 180 7.47 -44.08 8.25
C VAL A 180 7.99 -44.63 6.91
N GLU A 181 7.42 -44.19 5.78
CA GLU A 181 7.82 -44.63 4.45
C GLU A 181 9.07 -43.90 3.96
N VAL A 182 9.25 -42.63 4.31
CA VAL A 182 10.42 -41.83 3.90
C VAL A 182 11.70 -42.36 4.56
N THR A 183 11.62 -42.78 5.82
CA THR A 183 12.78 -43.37 6.53
C THR A 183 13.17 -44.74 5.95
N LYS A 184 12.20 -45.55 5.51
CA LYS A 184 12.45 -46.82 4.83
C LYS A 184 13.09 -46.62 3.45
N ILE A 185 12.63 -45.62 2.69
CA ILE A 185 13.21 -45.28 1.38
C ILE A 185 14.65 -44.75 1.55
N ILE A 186 14.90 -43.87 2.53
CA ILE A 186 16.25 -43.38 2.84
C ILE A 186 17.16 -44.54 3.29
N ALA A 187 16.69 -45.46 4.14
CA ALA A 187 17.45 -46.64 4.54
C ALA A 187 17.78 -47.58 3.35
N GLN A 188 16.87 -47.71 2.40
CA GLN A 188 17.07 -48.49 1.16
C GLN A 188 18.13 -47.82 0.25
N ILE A 189 18.08 -46.49 0.12
CA ILE A 189 19.04 -45.70 -0.67
C ILE A 189 20.45 -45.76 -0.08
N HIS A 190 20.59 -45.66 1.25
CA HIS A 190 21.90 -45.78 1.92
C HIS A 190 22.51 -47.19 1.77
N ARG A 191 21.69 -48.26 1.78
CA ARG A 191 22.18 -49.62 1.45
C ARG A 191 22.61 -49.78 0.00
N GLY A 192 22.02 -49.02 -0.93
CA GLY A 192 22.40 -49.02 -2.34
C GLY A 192 23.74 -48.34 -2.63
N MET A 193 24.03 -47.21 -1.95
CA MET A 193 25.27 -46.45 -2.16
C MET A 193 26.54 -47.18 -1.68
N LEU A 194 26.45 -48.00 -0.63
CA LEU A 194 27.59 -48.77 -0.11
C LEU A 194 28.05 -49.92 -1.02
N LYS A 195 27.27 -50.31 -2.04
CA LYS A 195 27.68 -51.33 -3.03
C LYS A 195 28.40 -50.76 -4.24
N GLN A 196 28.30 -49.47 -4.50
CA GLN A 196 28.97 -48.81 -5.64
C GLN A 196 30.32 -48.17 -5.26
N SER A 197 30.56 -47.89 -3.97
CA SER A 197 31.84 -47.35 -3.48
C SER A 197 32.99 -48.36 -3.39
N CYS A 198 32.73 -49.66 -3.57
CA CYS A 198 33.78 -50.70 -3.61
C CYS A 198 34.36 -50.95 -5.02
N ILE A 199 33.82 -50.35 -6.08
CA ILE A 199 34.31 -50.55 -7.47
C ILE A 199 35.32 -49.48 -7.92
N THR A 200 35.51 -48.39 -7.18
CA THR A 200 36.46 -47.31 -7.53
C THR A 200 37.72 -47.30 -6.65
N PHE A 201 38.17 -48.44 -6.13
CA PHE A 201 39.45 -48.56 -5.39
C PHE A 201 40.57 -49.24 -6.19
N LEU A 202 40.41 -49.33 -7.51
CA LEU A 202 41.48 -49.68 -8.43
C LEU A 202 41.40 -48.67 -9.58
N TYR A 203 42.04 -47.51 -9.44
CA TYR A 203 42.77 -46.81 -10.51
C TYR A 203 43.35 -45.49 -9.96
N SER A 204 44.69 -45.45 -9.98
CA SER A 204 45.58 -44.30 -10.11
C SER A 204 45.80 -43.36 -8.91
N THR A 205 46.97 -43.55 -8.31
CA THR A 205 47.88 -42.52 -7.84
C THR A 205 48.06 -41.40 -8.86
N ASP A 206 47.98 -40.15 -8.44
CA ASP A 206 49.03 -39.13 -8.62
C ASP A 206 48.68 -37.86 -7.83
N ALA A 207 49.74 -37.24 -7.33
CA ALA A 207 49.75 -36.28 -6.24
C ALA A 207 49.54 -34.82 -6.66
N LEU A 208 49.22 -34.01 -5.65
CA LEU A 208 49.47 -32.57 -5.45
C LEU A 208 48.25 -31.61 -5.45
N ASP A 209 48.30 -30.74 -4.43
CA ASP A 209 47.69 -29.41 -4.28
C ASP A 209 46.30 -29.26 -3.62
N LEU A 210 46.25 -29.63 -2.34
CA LEU A 210 45.32 -29.07 -1.34
C LEU A 210 45.65 -27.60 -1.04
N GLY A 211 45.18 -26.68 -1.89
CA GLY A 211 45.36 -25.23 -1.68
C GLY A 211 44.25 -24.31 -2.18
N SER A 212 43.35 -24.76 -3.06
CA SER A 212 42.44 -23.84 -3.78
C SER A 212 40.94 -24.14 -3.72
N ILE A 213 40.50 -25.23 -3.10
CA ILE A 213 39.07 -25.61 -3.06
C ILE A 213 38.30 -24.91 -1.92
N ALA A 214 38.99 -24.46 -0.86
CA ALA A 214 38.35 -23.87 0.31
C ALA A 214 37.86 -22.40 0.14
N LYS A 215 38.25 -21.68 -0.92
CA LYS A 215 37.79 -20.30 -1.17
C LYS A 215 36.63 -20.17 -2.16
N ARG A 216 36.25 -21.27 -2.84
CA ARG A 216 35.14 -21.25 -3.81
C ARG A 216 33.77 -21.60 -3.19
N PHE A 217 33.76 -22.18 -1.99
CA PHE A 217 32.51 -22.56 -1.31
C PHE A 217 31.90 -21.44 -0.45
N PHE A 218 32.68 -20.46 0.01
CA PHE A 218 32.18 -19.39 0.90
C PHE A 218 31.65 -18.14 0.20
N ARG A 219 31.62 -18.09 -1.15
CA ARG A 219 31.15 -16.92 -1.92
C ARG A 219 29.69 -17.02 -2.40
N ASN A 220 29.00 -18.12 -2.13
CA ASN A 220 27.66 -18.40 -2.68
C ASN A 220 26.55 -18.48 -1.63
N TYR A 221 26.75 -17.97 -0.41
CA TYR A 221 25.71 -18.03 0.65
C TYR A 221 25.29 -16.67 1.25
N THR A 222 25.66 -15.56 0.62
CA THR A 222 25.12 -14.23 0.95
C THR A 222 24.77 -13.43 -0.30
N ASP A 223 23.92 -13.99 -1.18
CA ASP A 223 23.31 -13.18 -2.24
C ASP A 223 21.93 -13.69 -2.72
N THR A 224 21.01 -13.88 -1.77
CA THR A 224 19.57 -14.07 -2.04
C THR A 224 18.74 -12.94 -1.42
N ARG A 225 19.15 -11.69 -1.62
CA ARG A 225 18.25 -10.53 -1.57
C ARG A 225 18.74 -9.44 -2.52
N ARG A 226 18.45 -9.62 -3.82
CA ARG A 226 18.15 -8.58 -4.82
C ARG A 226 18.28 -9.20 -6.21
N LYS A 227 17.15 -9.42 -6.88
CA LYS A 227 17.01 -9.28 -8.34
C LYS A 227 15.53 -9.26 -8.67
N CYS A 228 15.03 -8.03 -8.82
CA CYS A 228 13.82 -7.76 -9.57
C CYS A 228 14.03 -8.24 -11.01
N LEU A 229 13.01 -8.90 -11.56
CA LEU A 229 12.91 -9.32 -12.95
C LEU A 229 13.02 -8.12 -13.90
N PRO A 230 13.83 -8.17 -14.97
CA PRO A 230 13.54 -7.45 -16.19
C PRO A 230 12.64 -8.32 -17.08
N LEU A 231 11.46 -7.81 -17.41
CA LEU A 231 10.67 -8.33 -18.53
C LEU A 231 11.39 -7.98 -19.82
N SER A 232 11.72 -9.01 -20.60
CA SER A 232 12.12 -8.94 -21.98
C SER A 232 10.96 -8.42 -22.85
N GLY A 233 11.16 -7.30 -23.54
CA GLY A 233 10.38 -6.93 -24.71
C GLY A 233 11.24 -7.09 -25.95
N ASN A 234 10.91 -8.08 -26.78
CA ASN A 234 11.30 -8.15 -28.18
C ASN A 234 10.14 -7.59 -29.02
N GLN A 235 10.52 -6.96 -30.13
CA GLN A 235 9.74 -6.20 -31.12
C GLN A 235 9.56 -4.71 -30.81
#